data_AF-A0A923R552-F1
#
_entry.id   AF-A0A923R552-F1
#
_cell.length_a   1.000
_cell.length_b   1.000
_cell.length_c   1.000
_cell.angle_alpha   90.00
_cell.angle_beta   90.00
_cell.angle_gamma   90.00
#
_symmetry.space_group_name_H-M   'P 1'
#
loop_
_entity.id
_entity.type
_entity.pdbx_description
1 polymer ?
#
loop_
_entity_poly.entity_id
_entity_poly.type
_entity_poly.pdbx_seq_one_letter_code
_entity_poly.pdbx_strand_id
1 'polypeptide(L)' 'SKLTSIPEAEGVPPAAQMIQHLVEGHEAVVRTARKVFPIAENASDEASCDLLTQRIQLHEKTAWMLRSLTE' A
#
# COMPACT_ATOMS: atom_id res chain seq x y z
N SER A 1 -2.04 -13.47 9.05
CA SER A 1 -3.29 -12.88 9.59
C SER A 1 -4.47 -13.26 8.67
N LYS A 2 -5.69 -13.50 9.20
CA LYS A 2 -6.84 -13.99 8.40
C LYS A 2 -7.40 -12.97 7.38
N LEU A 3 -7.08 -11.69 7.54
CA LEU A 3 -7.70 -10.60 6.77
C LEU A 3 -6.72 -9.84 5.86
N THR A 4 -5.41 -10.08 6.00
CA THR A 4 -4.40 -9.38 5.20
C THR A 4 -4.18 -10.08 3.86
N SER A 5 -3.93 -9.29 2.81
CA SER A 5 -3.42 -9.80 1.52
C SER A 5 -1.89 -9.75 1.43
N ILE A 6 -1.20 -9.28 2.47
CA ILE A 6 0.26 -9.18 2.53
C ILE A 6 0.80 -10.41 3.26
N PRO A 7 1.62 -11.26 2.61
CA PRO A 7 2.25 -12.40 3.25
C PRO A 7 3.35 -11.95 4.22
N GLU A 8 3.55 -12.73 5.28
CA GLU A 8 4.69 -12.54 6.17
C GLU A 8 5.97 -13.01 5.47
N ALA A 9 7.09 -12.33 5.72
CA ALA A 9 8.38 -12.78 5.21
C ALA A 9 8.86 -14.03 5.97
N GLU A 10 9.38 -15.02 5.24
CA GLU A 10 10.03 -16.18 5.83
C GLU A 10 11.53 -15.91 6.01
N GLY A 11 12.04 -16.12 7.23
CA GLY A 11 13.46 -15.94 7.54
C GLY A 11 13.96 -14.51 7.30
N VAL A 12 15.14 -14.39 6.71
CA VAL A 12 15.79 -13.10 6.41
C VAL A 12 16.17 -13.07 4.93
N PRO A 13 15.33 -12.49 4.05
CA PRO A 13 15.63 -12.45 2.62
C PRO A 13 16.79 -11.50 2.30
N PRO A 14 17.43 -11.63 1.13
CA PRO A 14 18.41 -10.65 0.65
C PRO A 14 17.82 -9.23 0.59
N ALA A 15 18.65 -8.21 0.76
CA ALA A 15 18.21 -6.80 0.79
C ALA A 15 17.38 -6.39 -0.43
N ALA A 16 17.76 -6.85 -1.63
CA ALA A 16 16.99 -6.58 -2.85
C ALA A 16 15.56 -7.16 -2.79
N GLN A 17 15.42 -8.38 -2.27
CA GLN A 17 14.10 -9.01 -2.08
C GLN A 17 13.30 -8.33 -0.97
N MET A 18 13.96 -7.85 0.10
CA MET A 18 13.30 -7.03 1.13
C MET A 18 12.68 -5.77 0.51
N ILE A 19 13.41 -5.07 -0.35
CA ILE A 19 12.90 -3.86 -1.02
C ILE A 19 11.71 -4.22 -1.92
N GLN A 20 11.80 -5.32 -2.68
CA GLN A 20 10.70 -5.79 -3.51
C GLN A 20 9.44 -6.11 -2.69
N HIS A 21 9.57 -6.85 -1.58
CA HIS A 21 8.45 -7.13 -0.69
C HIS A 21 7.82 -5.85 -0.11
N LEU A 22 8.64 -4.84 0.22
CA LEU A 22 8.12 -3.54 0.67
C LEU A 22 7.34 -2.84 -0.44
N VAL A 23 7.86 -2.78 -1.67
CA VAL A 23 7.14 -2.21 -2.82
C VAL A 23 5.78 -2.87 -2.98
N GLU A 24 5.74 -4.21 -3.03
CA GLU A 24 4.50 -4.98 -3.18
C GLU A 24 3.50 -4.73 -2.04
N GLY A 25 3.99 -4.62 -0.80
CA GLY A 25 3.18 -4.29 0.37
C GLY A 25 2.57 -2.88 0.28
N HIS A 26 3.36 -1.87 -0.08
CA HIS A 26 2.87 -0.51 -0.28
C HIS A 26 1.81 -0.44 -1.40
N GLU A 27 2.02 -1.14 -2.51
CA GLU A 27 1.05 -1.21 -3.60
C GLU A 27 -0.23 -1.95 -3.22
N ALA A 28 -0.15 -2.99 -2.37
CA ALA A 28 -1.32 -3.68 -1.84
C ALA A 28 -2.21 -2.74 -1.00
N VAL A 29 -1.61 -1.86 -0.20
CA VAL A 29 -2.34 -0.83 0.55
C VAL A 29 -3.01 0.16 -0.40
N VAL A 30 -2.29 0.66 -1.42
CA VAL A 30 -2.85 1.57 -2.44
C VAL A 30 -4.05 0.93 -3.16
N ARG A 31 -3.92 -0.32 -3.61
CA ARG A 31 -5.03 -1.05 -4.26
C ARG A 31 -6.24 -1.19 -3.35
N THR A 32 -6.03 -1.44 -2.06
CA THR A 32 -7.10 -1.55 -1.07
C THR A 32 -7.77 -0.19 -0.85
N ALA A 33 -7.00 0.87 -0.64
CA ALA A 33 -7.53 2.21 -0.46
C ALA A 33 -8.35 2.69 -1.67
N ARG A 34 -7.87 2.46 -2.91
CA ARG A 34 -8.61 2.77 -4.14
C ARG A 34 -9.93 1.99 -4.27
N LYS A 35 -10.00 0.77 -3.75
CA LYS A 35 -11.26 -0.02 -3.74
C LYS A 35 -12.26 0.49 -2.70
N VAL A 36 -11.79 1.00 -1.56
CA VAL A 36 -12.64 1.53 -0.49
C VAL A 36 -13.14 2.94 -0.81
N PHE A 37 -12.35 3.73 -1.52
CA PHE A 37 -12.68 5.11 -1.86
C PHE A 37 -14.10 5.32 -2.43
N PRO A 38 -14.54 4.60 -3.48
CA PRO A 38 -15.90 4.78 -4.01
C PRO A 38 -17.00 4.38 -3.02
N ILE A 39 -16.70 3.50 -2.05
CA ILE A 39 -17.65 3.10 -1.00
C ILE A 39 -17.84 4.27 -0.01
N ALA A 40 -16.74 4.91 0.41
CA ALA A 40 -16.78 6.07 1.29
C ALA A 40 -17.45 7.27 0.61
N GLU A 41 -17.13 7.50 -0.66
CA GLU A 41 -17.73 8.56 -1.48
C GLU A 41 -19.25 8.37 -1.62
N ASN A 42 -19.71 7.15 -1.94
CA ASN A 42 -21.13 6.84 -2.04
C ASN A 42 -21.88 6.98 -0.70
N ALA A 43 -21.16 6.85 0.43
CA ALA A 43 -21.72 7.08 1.76
C ALA A 43 -21.66 8.56 2.20
N SER A 44 -21.12 9.46 1.36
CA SER A 44 -20.85 10.86 1.72
C SER A 44 -19.96 11.00 2.97
N ASP A 45 -19.06 10.05 3.20
CA ASP A 45 -18.08 10.08 4.29
C ASP A 45 -16.81 10.80 3.84
N GLU A 46 -16.85 12.13 3.90
CA GLU A 46 -15.76 13.00 3.47
C GLU A 46 -14.46 12.76 4.27
N ALA A 47 -14.57 12.45 5.56
CA ALA A 47 -13.43 12.20 6.43
C ALA A 47 -12.67 10.93 6.01
N SER A 48 -13.40 9.86 5.68
CA SER A 48 -12.80 8.64 5.13
C SER A 48 -12.20 8.88 3.75
N CYS A 49 -12.85 9.64 2.87
CA CYS A 49 -12.30 9.99 1.56
C CYS A 49 -10.98 10.76 1.66
N ASP A 50 -10.89 11.77 2.53
CA ASP A 50 -9.65 12.52 2.73
C ASP A 50 -8.54 11.63 3.31
N LEU A 51 -8.87 10.82 4.32
CA LEU A 51 -7.92 9.86 4.90
C LEU A 51 -7.36 8.90 3.85
N LEU A 52 -8.23 8.35 2.99
CA LEU A 52 -7.82 7.44 1.92
C LEU A 52 -6.94 8.15 0.88
N THR A 53 -7.26 9.40 0.53
CA THR A 53 -6.44 10.22 -0.38
C THR A 53 -5.02 10.38 0.14
N GLN A 54 -4.87 10.78 1.39
CA GLN A 54 -3.56 10.96 2.01
C GLN A 54 -2.78 9.64 2.09
N ARG A 55 -3.46 8.53 2.40
CA ARG A 55 -2.82 7.20 2.41
C ARG A 55 -2.35 6.78 1.03
N ILE A 56 -3.16 6.97 -0.01
CA ILE A 56 -2.77 6.66 -1.39
C ILE A 56 -1.50 7.44 -1.76
N GLN A 57 -1.48 8.76 -1.56
CA GLN A 57 -0.33 9.60 -1.90
C GLN A 57 0.95 9.17 -1.18
N LEU A 58 0.87 8.90 0.13
CA LEU A 58 2.01 8.45 0.92
C LEU A 58 2.55 7.12 0.40
N HIS A 59 1.69 6.11 0.24
CA HIS A 59 2.14 4.77 -0.15
C HIS A 59 2.64 4.73 -1.61
N GLU A 60 2.06 5.51 -2.52
CA GLU A 60 2.57 5.64 -3.89
C GLU A 60 3.95 6.30 -3.93
N LYS A 61 4.15 7.39 -3.18
CA LYS A 61 5.45 8.06 -3.09
C LYS A 61 6.50 7.11 -2.52
N THR A 62 6.18 6.38 -1.45
CA THR A 62 7.12 5.41 -0.86
C THR A 62 7.44 4.27 -1.83
N ALA A 63 6.44 3.69 -2.50
CA ALA A 63 6.65 2.64 -3.49
C ALA A 63 7.56 3.13 -4.65
N TRP A 64 7.35 4.37 -5.12
CA TRP A 64 8.20 4.97 -6.15
C TRP A 64 9.66 5.13 -5.68
N MET A 65 9.89 5.68 -4.48
CA MET A 65 11.25 5.82 -3.93
C MET A 65 11.92 4.45 -3.79
N LEU A 66 11.20 3.43 -3.34
CA LEU A 66 11.75 2.08 -3.21
C LEU A 66 12.10 1.44 -4.56
N ARG A 67 11.25 1.62 -5.59
CA ARG A 67 11.57 1.15 -6.96
C ARG A 67 12.84 1.78 -7.51
N SER A 68 13.10 3.06 -7.22
CA SER A 68 14.34 3.72 -7.64
C SER A 68 15.61 3.18 -6.98
N LEU A 69 15.50 2.31 -5.96
CA LEU A 69 16.64 1.62 -5.35
C LEU A 69 16.92 0.25 -6.01
N THR A 70 16.00 -0.22 -6.84
CA THR A 70 16.06 -1.52 -7.54
C THR A 70 16.14 -1.39 -9.06
N GLU A 71 15.92 -0.19 -9.60
CA GLU A 71 16.27 0.23 -10.97
C GLU A 71 17.76 0.56 -11.07
#